data_AF-A0A804K869-F1
#
_entry.id   AF-A0A804K869-F1
#
_cell.length_a   1.000
_cell.length_b   1.000
_cell.length_c   1.000
_cell.angle_alpha   90.00
_cell.angle_beta   90.00
_cell.angle_gamma   90.00
#
_symmetry.space_group_name_H-M   'P 1'
#
loop_
_entity.id
_entity.type
_entity.pdbx_description
1 polymer ?
#
loop_
_entity_poly.entity_id
_entity_poly.type
_entity_poly.pdbx_seq_one_letter_code
_entity_poly.pdbx_strand_id
1 'polypeptide(L)' 'MIRIPEVRLSSGGKPMPRIGMGTAVYPFATSEAMHVAILRSIELGYRHFDT' A
#
# COMPACT_ATOMS: atom_id res chain seq x y z
N MET A 1 -6.76 13.16 -8.32
CA MET A 1 -6.07 11.94 -7.82
C MET A 1 -5.13 12.37 -6.70
N ILE A 2 -5.32 11.85 -5.48
CA ILE A 2 -4.42 12.15 -4.35
C ILE A 2 -3.11 11.39 -4.57
N ARG A 3 -1.97 12.04 -4.34
CA ARG A 3 -0.65 11.40 -4.40
C ARG A 3 0.00 11.44 -3.03
N ILE A 4 0.33 10.27 -2.49
CA ILE A 4 1.09 10.15 -1.25
C ILE A 4 2.52 10.63 -1.51
N PRO A 5 3.08 11.53 -0.67
CA PRO A 5 4.46 11.98 -0.82
C PRO A 5 5.45 10.82 -0.77
N GLU A 6 6.54 10.94 -1.52
CA GLU A 6 7.62 9.96 -1.58
C GLU A 6 8.87 10.46 -0.84
N VAL A 7 9.73 9.55 -0.41
CA VAL A 7 11.02 9.85 0.23
C VAL A 7 12.12 8.95 -0.34
N ARG A 8 13.30 9.50 -0.61
CA ARG A 8 14.49 8.69 -0.93
C ARG A 8 15.09 8.16 0.38
N LEU A 9 15.28 6.85 0.45
CA LEU A 9 15.95 6.21 1.58
C LEU A 9 17.47 6.40 1.45
N SER A 10 18.17 6.41 2.58
CA SER A 10 19.63 6.52 2.64
C SER A 10 20.34 5.32 1.99
N SER A 11 19.67 4.16 1.96
CA SER A 11 20.12 2.97 1.23
C SER A 11 20.05 3.10 -0.29
N GLY A 12 19.52 4.21 -0.81
CA GLY A 12 19.36 4.46 -2.25
C GLY A 12 18.09 3.82 -2.84
N GLY A 13 18.11 3.58 -4.16
CA GLY A 13 16.97 2.98 -4.87
C GLY A 13 15.87 3.97 -5.27
N LYS A 14 14.70 3.43 -5.60
CA LYS A 14 13.51 4.23 -5.96
C LYS A 14 12.96 4.95 -4.72
N PRO A 15 12.45 6.19 -4.84
CA PRO A 15 11.72 6.84 -3.75
C PRO A 15 10.56 5.96 -3.28
N MET A 16 10.39 5.86 -1.96
CA MET A 16 9.34 5.06 -1.33
C MET A 16 8.16 5.96 -0.92
N PRO A 17 6.90 5.57 -1.17
CA PRO A 17 5.74 6.26 -0.62
C PRO A 17 5.81 6.32 0.92
N ARG A 18 5.56 7.50 1.49
CA ARG A 18 5.64 7.72 2.95
C ARG A 18 4.56 7.01 3.76
N ILE A 19 3.53 6.50 3.11
CA ILE A 19 2.45 5.72 3.73
C ILE A 19 2.37 4.38 3.01
N GLY A 20 2.44 3.30 3.79
CA GLY A 20 2.22 1.93 3.34
C GLY A 20 0.86 1.38 3.81
N MET A 21 0.35 0.38 3.09
CA MET A 21 -0.82 -0.42 3.47
C MET A 21 -0.35 -1.84 3.81
N GLY A 22 -0.56 -2.27 5.05
CA GLY A 22 -0.32 -3.65 5.45
C GLY A 22 -1.43 -4.58 4.96
N THR A 23 -1.07 -5.81 4.56
CA THR A 23 -2.02 -6.79 4.00
C THR A 23 -2.37 -7.94 4.94
N ALA A 24 -1.78 -7.99 6.15
CA ALA A 24 -2.08 -9.04 7.12
C ALA A 24 -3.53 -8.96 7.65
N VAL A 25 -4.19 -10.11 7.75
CA VAL A 25 -5.58 -10.24 8.23
C VAL A 25 -5.73 -11.42 9.18
N TYR A 26 -6.57 -11.26 10.22
CA TYR A 26 -6.89 -12.29 11.21
C TYR A 26 -8.38 -12.23 11.59
N PRO A 27 -9.10 -13.36 11.79
CA PRO A 27 -8.61 -14.74 11.76
C PRO A 27 -8.21 -15.22 10.36
N PHE A 28 -8.96 -14.87 9.32
CA PHE A 28 -8.59 -14.82 7.89
C PHE A 28 -9.70 -14.04 7.17
N ALA A 29 -9.37 -13.31 6.11
CA ALA A 29 -10.37 -12.69 5.22
C ALA A 29 -10.48 -13.48 3.91
N THR A 30 -11.58 -13.29 3.18
CA THR A 30 -11.70 -13.89 1.85
C THR A 30 -10.76 -13.20 0.85
N SER A 31 -10.39 -13.90 -0.21
CA SER A 31 -9.58 -13.35 -1.30
C SER A 31 -10.25 -12.12 -1.94
N GLU A 32 -11.57 -12.13 -2.04
CA GLU A 32 -12.38 -11.04 -2.59
C GLU A 32 -12.30 -9.79 -1.71
N ALA A 33 -12.35 -9.94 -0.38
CA ALA A 33 -12.21 -8.82 0.54
C ALA A 33 -10.84 -8.16 0.40
N MET A 34 -9.77 -8.95 0.29
CA MET A 34 -8.41 -8.44 0.04
C MET A 34 -8.30 -7.77 -1.33
N HIS A 35 -8.87 -8.37 -2.38
CA HIS A 35 -8.87 -7.81 -3.72
C HIS A 35 -9.54 -6.42 -3.73
N VAL A 36 -10.71 -6.30 -3.12
CA VAL A 36 -11.44 -5.01 -3.02
C VAL A 36 -10.63 -4.00 -2.21
N ALA A 37 -10.04 -4.38 -1.09
CA ALA A 37 -9.22 -3.49 -0.26
C ALA A 37 -8.00 -2.95 -1.01
N ILE A 38 -7.31 -3.79 -1.79
CA ILE A 38 -6.15 -3.39 -2.59
C ILE A 38 -6.57 -2.40 -3.68
N LEU A 39 -7.62 -2.71 -4.45
CA LEU A 39 -8.11 -1.82 -5.52
C LEU A 39 -8.53 -0.45 -4.97
N ARG A 40 -9.29 -0.43 -3.87
CA ARG A 40 -9.68 0.83 -3.22
C ARG A 40 -8.47 1.62 -2.71
N SER A 41 -7.46 0.95 -2.17
CA SER A 41 -6.22 1.60 -1.74
C SER A 41 -5.48 2.25 -2.91
N ILE A 42 -5.45 1.60 -4.08
CA ILE A 42 -4.86 2.16 -5.30
C ILE A 42 -5.61 3.42 -5.75
N GLU A 43 -6.95 3.40 -5.73
CA GLU A 43 -7.80 4.56 -6.06
C GLU A 43 -7.54 5.75 -5.12
N LEU A 44 -7.27 5.48 -3.83
CA LEU A 44 -6.95 6.50 -2.82
C LEU A 44 -5.50 7.01 -2.91
N GLY A 45 -4.66 6.40 -3.73
CA GLY A 45 -3.28 6.86 -3.97
C GLY A 45 -2.19 6.06 -3.24
N TYR A 46 -2.52 4.94 -2.59
CA TYR A 46 -1.52 4.04 -2.01
C TYR A 46 -0.69 3.36 -3.09
N ARG A 47 0.62 3.31 -2.89
CA ARG A 47 1.59 2.69 -3.82
C ARG A 47 2.61 1.80 -3.12
N HIS A 48 2.54 1.70 -1.80
CA HIS A 48 3.38 0.82 -0.98
C HIS A 48 2.46 -0.16 -0.25
N PHE A 49 2.63 -1.45 -0.54
CA PHE A 49 1.91 -2.56 0.08
C PHE A 49 2.94 -3.45 0.79
N ASP A 50 2.71 -3.71 2.07
CA ASP A 50 3.57 -4.49 2.96
C ASP A 50 2.88 -5.80 3.32
N THR A 51 3.57 -6.93 3.16
CA THR A 51 3.01 -8.28 3.30
C THR A 51 3.88 -9.20 4.12
#